data_AF-A0AAW1KQ72-F1
#
_entry.id   AF-A0AAW1KQ72-F1
#
_cell.length_a   1.000
_cell.length_b   1.000
_cell.length_c   1.000
_cell.angle_alpha   90.00
_cell.angle_beta   90.00
_cell.angle_gamma   90.00
#
_symmetry.space_group_name_H-M   'P 1'
#
loop_
_entity.id
_entity.type
_entity.pdbx_description
1 polymer ?
#
loop_
_entity_poly.entity_id
_entity_poly.type
_entity_poly.pdbx_seq_one_letter_code
_entity_poly.pdbx_strand_id
1 'polypeptide(L)'
;MKELPKSNRYFIIEANGGLNQQRLSICDAVAVAGLLNATLVIPIFHLNSVWRDSSKFGDIFDEDFFMYALRNKVNVVRQLPEDILERYNYNISSIVNLRLKAWSCPTY
;
A
#
# COMPACT_ATOMS: atom_id res chain seq x y z
N MET A 1 24.55 -8.51 -6.47
CA MET A 1 23.36 -7.64 -6.39
C MET A 1 23.43 -6.85 -5.09
N LYS A 2 23.11 -5.56 -5.08
CA LYS A 2 23.22 -4.70 -3.90
C LYS A 2 21.85 -4.61 -3.25
N GLU A 3 21.71 -5.21 -2.07
CA GLU A 3 20.46 -5.13 -1.29
C GLU A 3 20.24 -3.68 -0.82
N LEU A 4 18.97 -3.26 -0.77
CA LEU A 4 18.62 -1.95 -0.24
C LEU A 4 18.89 -1.91 1.27
N PRO A 5 19.34 -0.77 1.82
CA PRO A 5 19.53 -0.64 3.26
C PRO A 5 18.20 -0.88 3.98
N LYS A 6 18.25 -1.56 5.13
CA LYS A 6 17.07 -1.84 5.95
C LYS A 6 16.46 -0.53 6.43
N SER A 7 15.17 -0.32 6.15
CA SER A 7 14.40 0.83 6.64
C SER A 7 13.52 0.42 7.81
N ASN A 8 13.47 1.26 8.84
CA ASN A 8 12.58 1.09 9.99
C ASN A 8 11.24 1.84 9.81
N ARG A 9 10.98 2.39 8.62
CA ARG A 9 9.74 3.12 8.30
C ARG A 9 8.90 2.27 7.36
N TYR A 10 7.63 2.15 7.67
CA TYR A 10 6.66 1.39 6.88
C TYR A 10 5.64 2.35 6.27
N PHE A 11 5.28 2.08 5.03
CA PHE A 11 4.28 2.84 4.31
C PHE A 11 3.15 1.89 3.90
N ILE A 12 1.94 2.19 4.36
CA ILE A 12 0.74 1.39 4.13
C ILE A 12 -0.19 2.22 3.25
N ILE A 13 -0.77 1.59 2.24
CA ILE A 13 -1.76 2.23 1.39
C ILE A 13 -3.03 1.40 1.29
N GLU A 14 -4.16 2.10 1.36
CA GLU A 14 -5.48 1.56 1.02
C GLU A 14 -5.83 2.06 -0.38
N ALA A 15 -5.78 1.18 -1.38
CA ALA A 15 -6.13 1.51 -2.75
C ALA A 15 -7.63 1.24 -2.96
N ASN A 16 -8.41 2.31 -3.04
CA ASN A 16 -9.86 2.27 -3.18
C ASN A 16 -10.30 2.67 -4.60
N GLY A 17 -11.55 2.37 -4.93
CA GLY A 17 -12.13 2.70 -6.23
C GLY A 17 -11.98 1.60 -7.27
N GLY A 18 -12.23 1.92 -8.54
CA GLY A 18 -12.11 0.96 -9.64
C GLY A 18 -10.66 0.60 -9.98
N LEU A 19 -10.45 -0.48 -10.74
CA LEU A 19 -9.12 -1.03 -11.03
C LEU A 19 -8.11 0.01 -11.56
N ASN A 20 -8.54 0.95 -12.42
CA ASN A 20 -7.67 2.02 -12.91
C ASN A 20 -7.24 3.00 -11.81
N GLN A 21 -8.13 3.33 -10.87
CA GLN A 21 -7.82 4.19 -9.73
C GLN A 21 -6.87 3.48 -8.76
N GLN A 22 -7.11 2.19 -8.50
CA GLN A 22 -6.23 1.36 -7.69
C GLN A 22 -4.81 1.30 -8.28
N ARG A 23 -4.68 1.08 -9.60
CA ARG A 23 -3.37 1.06 -10.29
C ARG A 23 -2.61 2.39 -10.13
N LEU A 24 -3.29 3.52 -10.24
CA LEU A 24 -2.68 4.83 -10.02
C LEU A 24 -2.22 5.00 -8.58
N SER A 25 -3.07 4.67 -7.59
CA SER A 25 -2.70 4.74 -6.18
C SER A 25 -1.49 3.88 -5.82
N ILE A 26 -1.36 2.69 -6.44
CA ILE A 26 -0.20 1.82 -6.26
C ILE A 26 1.07 2.48 -6.84
N CYS A 27 1.01 3.06 -8.03
CA CYS A 27 2.15 3.76 -8.63
C CYS A 27 2.64 4.91 -7.75
N ASP A 28 1.72 5.75 -7.25
CA ASP A 28 2.05 6.84 -6.34
C ASP A 28 2.69 6.33 -5.05
N ALA A 29 2.17 5.23 -4.50
CA ALA A 29 2.70 4.62 -3.29
C ALA A 29 4.14 4.11 -3.46
N VAL A 30 4.43 3.48 -4.59
CA VAL A 30 5.80 3.02 -4.93
C VAL A 30 6.74 4.23 -5.04
N ALA A 31 6.32 5.30 -5.70
CA ALA A 31 7.13 6.51 -5.84
C ALA A 31 7.42 7.17 -4.48
N VAL A 32 6.39 7.32 -3.63
CA VAL A 32 6.51 7.90 -2.28
C VAL A 32 7.39 7.02 -1.38
N ALA A 33 7.20 5.70 -1.39
CA ALA A 33 8.03 4.78 -0.60
C ALA A 33 9.51 4.86 -1.01
N GLY A 34 9.80 4.96 -2.31
CA GLY A 34 11.15 5.16 -2.82
C GLY A 34 11.75 6.51 -2.39
N LEU A 35 11.00 7.60 -2.51
CA LEU A 35 11.44 8.94 -2.09
C LEU A 35 11.74 9.00 -0.60
N LEU A 36 10.91 8.34 0.21
CA LEU A 36 11.07 8.31 1.65
C LEU A 36 12.10 7.27 2.10
N ASN A 37 12.61 6.40 1.24
CA ASN A 37 13.36 5.20 1.62
C ASN A 37 12.62 4.41 2.72
N ALA A 38 11.33 4.14 2.49
CA ALA A 38 10.45 3.39 3.37
C ALA A 38 10.15 2.01 2.79
N THR A 39 9.85 1.05 3.67
CA THR A 39 9.36 -0.27 3.28
C THR A 39 7.86 -0.17 2.96
N LEU A 40 7.48 -0.50 1.73
CA LEU A 40 6.09 -0.55 1.31
C LEU A 40 5.46 -1.86 1.80
N VAL A 41 4.30 -1.78 2.46
CA VAL A 41 3.46 -2.96 2.73
C VAL A 41 2.58 -3.21 1.51
N ILE A 42 2.33 -4.48 1.17
CA ILE A 42 1.44 -4.85 0.06
C ILE A 42 0.12 -4.05 0.14
N PRO A 43 -0.32 -3.43 -0.98
CA PRO A 43 -1.50 -2.59 -0.98
C PRO A 43 -2.75 -3.32 -0.48
N ILE A 44 -3.55 -2.62 0.33
CA ILE A 44 -4.81 -3.17 0.85
C ILE A 44 -5.94 -2.73 -0.10
N PHE A 45 -6.70 -3.70 -0.60
CA PHE A 45 -7.93 -3.45 -1.34
C PHE A 45 -9.13 -3.63 -0.42
N HIS A 46 -9.99 -2.61 -0.38
CA HIS A 46 -11.30 -2.71 0.25
C HIS A 46 -12.35 -3.20 -0.75
N LEU A 47 -13.49 -3.66 -0.20
CA LEU A 47 -14.65 -4.03 -0.99
C LEU A 47 -15.03 -2.88 -1.92
N ASN A 48 -14.99 -3.15 -3.23
CA ASN A 48 -15.54 -2.24 -4.20
C ASN A 48 -17.06 -2.42 -4.25
N SER A 49 -17.80 -1.49 -3.65
CA SER A 49 -19.27 -1.57 -3.55
C SER A 49 -19.98 -1.50 -4.90
N VAL A 50 -19.41 -0.81 -5.89
CA VAL A 50 -19.99 -0.65 -7.23
C VAL A 50 -19.95 -1.98 -7.98
N TRP A 51 -18.81 -2.67 -7.93
CA TRP A 51 -18.60 -3.93 -8.65
C TRP A 51 -18.86 -5.17 -7.77
N ARG A 52 -19.20 -4.97 -6.49
CA ARG A 52 -19.29 -6.00 -5.45
C ARG A 52 -18.05 -6.89 -5.38
N ASP A 53 -16.89 -6.30 -5.64
CA ASP A 53 -15.62 -7.01 -5.75
C ASP A 53 -14.86 -6.97 -4.42
N SER A 54 -14.64 -8.14 -3.83
CA SER A 54 -13.91 -8.34 -2.57
C SER A 54 -12.46 -8.80 -2.77
N SER A 55 -11.98 -8.80 -4.01
CA SER A 55 -10.64 -9.26 -4.37
C SER A 55 -9.56 -8.54 -3.57
N LYS A 56 -8.59 -9.31 -3.10
CA LYS A 56 -7.35 -8.85 -2.48
C LYS A 56 -6.32 -8.54 -3.55
N PHE A 57 -5.21 -7.91 -3.14
CA PHE A 57 -4.14 -7.58 -4.05
C PHE A 57 -3.63 -8.82 -4.81
N GLY A 58 -3.35 -9.91 -4.08
CA GLY A 58 -2.90 -11.18 -4.64
C GLY A 58 -3.90 -11.89 -5.57
N ASP A 59 -5.19 -11.53 -5.52
CA ASP A 59 -6.21 -12.10 -6.42
C ASP A 59 -6.14 -11.45 -7.83
N ILE A 60 -5.55 -10.25 -7.93
CA ILE A 60 -5.48 -9.45 -9.18
C ILE A 60 -4.03 -9.35 -9.69
N PHE A 61 -3.07 -9.23 -8.78
CA PHE A 61 -1.66 -8.99 -9.08
C PHE A 61 -0.78 -10.10 -8.48
N ASP A 62 0.23 -10.51 -9.22
CA ASP A 62 1.26 -11.43 -8.73
C ASP A 62 2.14 -10.70 -7.69
N GLU A 63 1.97 -11.05 -6.42
CA GLU A 63 2.73 -10.47 -5.30
C GLU A 63 4.23 -10.72 -5.40
N ASP A 64 4.62 -11.93 -5.81
CA ASP A 64 6.03 -12.31 -5.88
C ASP A 64 6.71 -11.55 -7.00
N PHE A 65 6.05 -11.44 -8.16
CA PHE A 65 6.55 -10.61 -9.25
C PHE A 65 6.60 -9.12 -8.88
N PHE A 66 5.59 -8.61 -8.16
CA PHE A 66 5.57 -7.23 -7.70
C PHE A 66 6.76 -6.91 -6.77
N MET A 67 6.99 -7.76 -5.76
CA MET A 67 8.13 -7.64 -4.85
C MET A 67 9.46 -7.76 -5.62
N TYR A 68 9.55 -8.74 -6.52
CA TYR A 68 10.74 -8.93 -7.36
C TYR A 68 11.02 -7.72 -8.25
N ALA A 69 10.01 -7.17 -8.93
CA ALA A 69 10.16 -6.03 -9.83
C ALA A 69 10.68 -4.79 -9.11
N LEU A 70 10.30 -4.59 -7.83
CA LEU A 70 10.65 -3.42 -7.05
C LEU A 70 11.92 -3.57 -6.20
N ARG A 71 12.48 -4.78 -6.06
CA ARG A 71 13.56 -5.12 -5.12
C ARG A 71 14.79 -4.21 -5.12
N ASN A 72 15.08 -3.54 -6.24
CA ASN A 72 16.24 -2.64 -6.37
C ASN A 72 15.89 -1.15 -6.12
N LYS A 73 14.63 -0.83 -5.85
CA LYS A 73 14.09 0.53 -5.71
C LYS A 73 13.35 0.74 -4.40
N VAL A 74 12.51 -0.24 -4.01
CA VAL A 74 11.67 -0.18 -2.81
C VAL A 74 11.64 -1.56 -2.16
N ASN A 75 11.83 -1.60 -0.85
CA ASN A 75 11.60 -2.82 -0.08
C ASN A 75 10.09 -3.03 0.07
N VAL A 76 9.60 -4.22 -0.27
CA VAL A 76 8.18 -4.56 -0.17
C VAL A 76 8.01 -5.73 0.79
N VAL A 77 7.01 -5.68 1.68
CA VAL A 77 6.65 -6.75 2.62
C VAL A 77 5.16 -7.04 2.54
N ARG A 78 4.76 -8.31 2.74
CA ARG A 78 3.35 -8.71 2.71
C ARG A 78 2.53 -8.15 3.87
N GLN A 79 3.16 -8.03 5.04
CA GLN A 79 2.54 -7.53 6.25
C GLN A 79 3.54 -6.74 7.09
N LEU A 80 3.02 -5.92 7.99
CA LEU A 80 3.83 -5.28 9.02
C LEU A 80 4.50 -6.33 9.92
N PRO A 81 5.70 -6.02 10.46
CA PRO A 81 6.29 -6.80 11.54
C PRO A 81 5.37 -6.91 12.76
N GLU A 82 5.44 -8.04 13.45
CA GLU A 82 4.62 -8.35 14.61
C GLU A 82 4.83 -7.36 15.76
N ASP A 83 6.08 -6.94 16.02
CA ASP A 83 6.41 -5.93 17.04
C ASP A 83 5.74 -4.58 16.79
N ILE A 84 5.56 -4.20 15.53
CA ILE A 84 4.84 -2.98 15.16
C ILE A 84 3.34 -3.17 15.32
N LEU A 85 2.80 -4.31 14.90
CA LEU A 85 1.38 -4.62 15.05
C LEU A 85 0.97 -4.63 16.54
N GLU A 86 1.77 -5.25 17.40
CA GLU A 86 1.57 -5.27 18.85
C GLU A 86 1.55 -3.87 19.45
N ARG A 87 2.49 -3.00 19.04
CA ARG A 87 2.55 -1.61 19.50
C ARG A 87 1.25 -0.83 19.24
N TYR A 88 0.51 -1.20 18.19
CA TYR A 88 -0.76 -0.59 17.80
C TYR A 88 -1.98 -1.47 18.14
N ASN A 89 -1.83 -2.47 19.03
CA ASN A 89 -2.88 -3.41 19.41
C ASN A 89 -3.59 -4.04 18.19
N TYR A 90 -2.83 -4.37 17.15
CA TYR A 90 -3.35 -4.93 15.90
C TYR A 90 -4.40 -4.04 15.18
N ASN A 91 -4.48 -2.76 15.54
CA ASN A 91 -5.43 -1.82 14.96
C ASN A 91 -4.71 -0.83 14.03
N ILE A 92 -4.70 -1.14 12.73
CA ILE A 92 -4.10 -0.29 11.69
C ILE A 92 -4.71 1.12 11.69
N SER A 93 -5.97 1.28 12.09
CA SER A 93 -6.63 2.60 12.15
C SER A 93 -6.03 3.52 13.20
N SER A 94 -5.28 2.97 14.17
CA SER A 94 -4.55 3.76 15.18
C SER A 94 -3.17 4.24 14.70
N ILE A 95 -2.71 3.75 13.55
CA ILE A 95 -1.49 4.23 12.88
C ILE A 95 -1.81 5.57 12.22
N VAL A 96 -0.84 6.48 12.19
CA VAL A 96 -0.97 7.79 11.52
C VAL A 96 -1.43 7.58 10.08
N ASN A 97 -2.62 8.10 9.75
CA ASN A 97 -3.26 7.92 8.45
C ASN A 97 -3.50 9.27 7.77
N LEU A 98 -3.13 9.37 6.50
CA LEU A 98 -3.40 10.51 5.64
C LEU A 98 -4.54 10.15 4.67
N ARG A 99 -5.79 10.43 5.05
CA ARG A 99 -6.95 10.26 4.16
C ARG A 99 -7.21 11.56 3.40
N LEU A 100 -7.04 11.52 2.09
CA LEU A 100 -7.45 12.60 1.20
C LEU A 100 -8.85 12.30 0.66
N LYS A 101 -9.80 13.22 0.85
CA LYS A 101 -11.06 13.17 0.11
C LYS A 101 -10.76 13.54 -1.35
N ALA A 102 -11.45 12.89 -2.30
CA ALA A 102 -11.32 13.22 -3.70
C ALA A 102 -11.53 14.74 -3.90
N TRP A 103 -10.67 15.36 -4.71
CA TRP A 103 -10.77 16.78 -5.05
C TRP A 103 -11.87 16.96 -6.12
N SER A 104 -13.12 16.63 -5.76
CA SER A 104 -14.28 17.07 -6.51
C SER A 104 -14.66 18.46 -6.01
N CYS A 105 -15.08 19.34 -6.92
CA CYS A 105 -15.67 20.61 -6.54
C CYS A 105 -16.81 20.34 -5.52
N PRO A 106 -16.97 21.12 -4.45
CA PRO A 106 -18.02 20.91 -3.43
C PRO A 106 -19.45 21.01 -3.97
N THR A 107 -19.62 21.33 -5.25
CA THR A 107 -20.88 21.68 -5.88
C THR A 107 -21.17 20.70 -7.01
N TYR A 108 -21.86 19.61 -6.68
CA TYR A 108 -22.74 18.87 -7.59
C TYR A 108 -23.81 18.15 -6.78
#